data_AF-A0A1X9ST19-F1
#
_entry.id   AF-A0A1X9ST19-F1
#
_cell.length_a   1.000
_cell.length_b   1.000
_cell.length_c   1.000
_cell.angle_alpha   90.00
_cell.angle_beta   90.00
_cell.angle_gamma   90.00
#
_symmetry.space_group_name_H-M   'P 1'
#
loop_
_entity.id
_entity.type
_entity.pdbx_description
1 polymer ?
#
loop_
_entity_poly.entity_id
_entity_poly.type
_entity_poly.pdbx_seq_one_letter_code
_entity_poly.pdbx_strand_id
1 'polypeptide(L)' 'MNELIKNIGLGLFVNGSFALLNGVFTIQSFLITTLSVGIMWICIKLEKKE' A
#
# COMPACT_ATOMS: atom_id res chain seq x y z
N MET A 1 5.11 -16.49 -0.26
CA MET A 1 5.69 -15.16 0.08
C MET A 1 4.91 -14.00 -0.53
N ASN A 2 4.37 -14.10 -1.75
CA ASN A 2 3.55 -13.04 -2.36
C ASN A 2 2.32 -12.65 -1.54
N GLU A 3 1.63 -13.60 -0.89
CA GLU A 3 0.47 -13.28 -0.02
C GLU A 3 0.85 -12.43 1.20
N LEU A 4 2.02 -12.65 1.81
CA LEU A 4 2.52 -11.84 2.92
C LEU A 4 2.79 -10.40 2.48
N ILE A 5 3.39 -10.23 1.29
CA ILE A 5 3.69 -8.90 0.72
C ILE A 5 2.39 -8.17 0.36
N LYS A 6 1.40 -8.88 -0.21
CA LYS A 6 0.04 -8.34 -0.43
C LYS A 6 -0.62 -7.92 0.88
N ASN A 7 -0.53 -8.72 1.94
CA ASN A 7 -1.12 -8.38 3.24
C ASN A 7 -0.45 -7.17 3.90
N ILE A 8 0.88 -7.06 3.81
CA ILE A 8 1.62 -5.89 4.28
C ILE A 8 1.27 -4.65 3.44
N GLY A 9 1.17 -4.79 2.12
CA GLY A 9 0.75 -3.72 1.21
C GLY A 9 -0.67 -3.22 1.48
N LEU A 10 -1.62 -4.14 1.70
CA LEU A 10 -2.99 -3.81 2.11
C LEU A 10 -3.02 -3.12 3.48
N GLY A 11 -2.25 -3.60 4.46
CA GLY A 11 -2.15 -2.98 5.78
C GLY A 11 -1.60 -1.54 5.73
N LEU A 12 -0.59 -1.29 4.89
CA LEU A 12 -0.03 0.04 4.67
C LEU A 12 -1.01 0.96 3.92
N PHE A 13 -1.73 0.42 2.94
CA PHE A 13 -2.74 1.16 2.18
C PHE A 13 -3.92 1.58 3.04
N VAL A 14 -4.44 0.66 3.86
CA VAL A 14 -5.55 0.95 4.77
C VAL A 14 -5.12 1.99 5.80
N ASN A 15 -3.94 1.85 6.43
CA ASN A 15 -3.46 2.84 7.41
C ASN A 15 -3.20 4.23 6.80
N GLY A 16 -2.59 4.29 5.61
CA GLY A 16 -2.38 5.55 4.89
C GLY A 16 -3.69 6.23 4.51
N SER A 17 -4.66 5.44 4.00
CA SER A 17 -6.00 5.95 3.66
C SER A 17 -6.79 6.38 4.90
N PHE A 18 -6.65 5.68 6.02
CA PHE A 18 -7.30 6.04 7.29
C PHE A 18 -6.74 7.35 7.86
N ALA A 19 -5.43 7.59 7.72
CA ALA A 19 -4.80 8.84 8.10
C ALA A 19 -5.28 10.02 7.24
N LEU A 20 -5.42 9.81 5.91
CA LEU A 20 -5.98 10.81 4.99
C LEU A 20 -7.45 11.12 5.30
N LEU A 21 -8.26 10.10 5.59
CA LEU A 21 -9.67 10.26 5.96
C LEU A 21 -9.87 10.98 7.30
N ASN A 22 -8.92 10.84 8.24
CA ASN A 22 -8.92 11.58 9.51
C ASN A 22 -8.41 13.02 9.39
N GLY A 23 -8.16 13.52 8.18
CA GLY A 23 -7.68 14.88 7.96
C GLY A 23 -6.17 15.07 8.21
N VAL A 24 -5.42 13.99 8.43
CA VAL A 24 -3.96 14.02 8.59
C VAL A 24 -3.30 14.01 7.21
N PHE A 25 -3.38 15.15 6.53
CA PHE A 25 -2.77 15.38 5.21
C PHE A 25 -1.29 15.75 5.34
N THR A 26 -0.52 14.91 6.02
CA THR A 26 0.95 15.04 6.02
C THR A 26 1.55 14.39 4.78
N ILE A 27 2.71 14.89 4.36
CA ILE A 27 3.49 14.31 3.25
C ILE A 27 3.76 12.81 3.49
N GLN A 28 3.88 12.38 4.75
CA GLN A 28 4.01 10.99 5.15
C GLN A 28 2.78 10.15 4.78
N SER A 29 1.56 10.61 5.09
CA SER A 29 0.33 9.89 4.73
C SER A 29 0.22 9.69 3.21
N PHE A 30 0.60 10.70 2.44
CA PHE A 30 0.61 10.63 0.97
C PHE A 30 1.68 9.66 0.45
N LEU A 31 2.88 9.69 1.03
CA LEU A 31 3.97 8.78 0.71
C LEU A 31 3.58 7.32 0.99
N ILE A 32 3.01 7.03 2.16
CA ILE A 32 2.62 5.68 2.58
C ILE A 32 1.50 5.14 1.68
N THR A 33 0.51 5.98 1.36
CA THR A 33 -0.60 5.59 0.47
C THR A 33 -0.11 5.35 -0.97
N THR A 34 0.81 6.16 -1.48
CA THR A 34 1.35 5.98 -2.84
C THR A 34 2.31 4.78 -2.93
N LEU A 35 3.17 4.58 -1.93
CA LEU A 35 4.07 3.43 -1.83
C LEU A 35 3.30 2.12 -1.72
N SER A 36 2.25 2.07 -0.90
CA SER A 36 1.44 0.86 -0.72
C SER A 36 0.75 0.45 -2.02
N VAL A 37 0.20 1.39 -2.80
CA VAL A 37 -0.33 1.12 -4.14
C VAL A 37 0.76 0.60 -5.08
N GLY A 38 1.96 1.20 -5.06
CA GLY A 38 3.09 0.78 -5.88
C GLY A 38 3.58 -0.64 -5.56
N ILE A 39 3.71 -0.98 -4.27
CA ILE A 39 4.09 -2.33 -3.80
C ILE A 39 3.04 -3.34 -4.22
N MET A 40 1.75 -3.00 -4.10
CA MET A 40 0.65 -3.89 -4.49
C MET A 40 0.62 -4.13 -6.00
N TRP A 41 0.87 -3.10 -6.81
CA TRP A 41 0.96 -3.21 -8.26
C TRP A 41 2.14 -4.09 -8.71
N ILE A 42 3.32 -3.90 -8.11
CA ILE A 42 4.51 -4.70 -8.37
C ILE A 42 4.27 -6.16 -7.97
N CYS A 43 3.64 -6.41 -6.82
CA CYS A 43 3.32 -7.75 -6.36
C CYS A 43 2.35 -8.47 -7.30
N ILE A 44 1.29 -7.79 -7.78
CA ILE A 44 0.37 -8.34 -8.78
C ILE A 44 1.09 -8.65 -10.10
N LYS A 45 2.00 -7.79 -10.54
CA LYS A 45 2.75 -8.01 -11.79
C LYS A 45 3.75 -9.16 -11.70
N LEU A 46 4.35 -9.37 -10.52
CA LEU A 46 5.24 -10.51 -10.26
C LEU A 46 4.46 -11.82 -10.16
N GLU A 47 3.30 -11.82 -9.54
CA GLU A 47 2.44 -13.00 -9.41
C GLU A 47 1.83 -13.44 -10.74
N LYS A 48 1.55 -12.50 -11.65
CA LYS A 48 1.05 -12.80 -13.01
C LYS A 48 2.14 -13.38 -13.94
N LYS A 49 3.39 -13.48 -13.47
CA LYS A 49 4.53 -14.04 -14.22
C LYS A 49 4.89 -15.47 -13.80
N GLU A 50 4.29 -15.99 -12.73
CA GLU A 50 4.22 -17.43 -12.43
C GLU A 50 2.98 -18.05 -13.08
#